data_AF-A0AB33KHX5-F1
#
_entry.id   AF-A0AB33KHX5-F1
#
_cell.length_a   1.000
_cell.length_b   1.000
_cell.length_c   1.000
_cell.angle_alpha   90.00
_cell.angle_beta   90.00
_cell.angle_gamma   90.00
#
_symmetry.space_group_name_H-M   'P 1'
#
loop_
_entity.id
_entity.type
_entity.pdbx_description
1 polymer ?
#
loop_
_entity_poly.entity_id
_entity_poly.type
_entity_poly.pdbx_seq_one_letter_code
_entity_poly.pdbx_strand_id
1 'polypeptide(L)'
;MSKHEPHILILRDLESLRDEIVRELDSAGEAEQPGLRKALHLLDQRATATDEQLVQEWVTRTLSRAGVNPAQDHVRAVKVLRETIPGLGLRAGNDLVKSVLP
;
A
#
# COMPACT_ATOMS: atom_id res chain seq x y z
N MET A 1 21.31 14.68 -9.84
CA MET A 1 20.34 13.64 -9.40
C MET A 1 20.91 13.01 -8.14
N SER A 2 20.16 13.03 -7.02
CA SER A 2 20.73 12.72 -5.70
C SER A 2 20.43 11.28 -5.26
N LYS A 3 21.43 10.60 -4.72
CA LYS A 3 21.49 9.20 -4.23
C LYS A 3 20.54 8.87 -3.05
N HIS A 4 19.51 9.68 -2.78
CA HIS A 4 18.89 9.78 -1.46
C HIS A 4 17.38 9.52 -1.41
N GLU A 5 16.70 9.41 -2.55
CA GLU A 5 15.26 9.18 -2.59
C GLU A 5 14.98 7.70 -2.87
N PRO A 6 14.15 7.03 -2.04
CA PRO A 6 13.70 5.69 -2.36
C PRO A 6 12.86 5.76 -3.64
N HIS A 7 13.30 5.09 -4.69
CA HIS A 7 12.54 4.96 -5.94
C HIS A 7 11.40 3.95 -5.74
N ILE A 8 10.40 4.30 -4.92
CA ILE A 8 9.19 3.50 -4.77
C ILE A 8 8.28 3.87 -5.93
N LEU A 9 8.04 2.91 -6.83
CA LEU A 9 7.06 3.04 -7.89
C LEU A 9 5.72 2.51 -7.40
N ILE A 10 4.69 3.35 -7.44
CA ILE A 10 3.32 2.95 -7.13
C ILE A 10 2.62 2.61 -8.45
N LEU A 11 2.19 1.37 -8.58
CA LEU A 11 1.41 0.90 -9.72
C LEU A 11 -0.06 0.80 -9.30
N ARG A 12 -0.93 1.52 -10.00
CA ARG A 12 -2.39 1.47 -9.82
C ARG A 12 -3.01 0.83 -11.05
N ASP A 13 -3.50 -0.39 -10.90
CA ASP A 13 -4.32 -1.06 -11.91
C ASP A 13 -5.70 -1.34 -11.30
N LEU A 14 -6.43 -0.25 -11.05
CA LEU A 14 -7.76 -0.29 -10.42
C LEU A 14 -8.88 0.09 -11.39
N GLU A 15 -8.59 0.84 -12.45
CA GLU A 15 -9.60 1.32 -13.40
C GLU A 15 -10.21 0.17 -14.21
N SER A 16 -9.36 -0.75 -14.68
CA SER A 16 -9.78 -1.97 -15.39
C SER A 16 -10.77 -2.81 -14.56
N LEU A 17 -10.45 -3.01 -13.28
CA LEU A 17 -11.28 -3.75 -12.34
C LEU A 17 -12.57 -2.98 -11.99
N ARG A 18 -12.51 -1.65 -11.89
CA ARG A 18 -13.68 -0.80 -11.69
C ARG A 18 -14.67 -0.95 -12.85
N ASP A 19 -14.18 -0.91 -14.09
CA ASP A 19 -14.98 -1.07 -15.30
C ASP A 19 -15.61 -2.47 -15.40
N GLU A 20 -14.91 -3.51 -14.95
CA GLU A 20 -15.47 -4.86 -14.85
C GLU A 20 -16.63 -4.92 -13.85
N ILE A 21 -16.46 -4.36 -12.65
CA ILE A 21 -17.52 -4.39 -11.63
C ILE A 21 -18.73 -3.53 -12.01
N VAL A 22 -18.52 -2.39 -12.68
CA VAL A 22 -19.64 -1.58 -13.21
C VAL A 22 -20.46 -2.38 -14.22
N ARG A 23 -19.80 -3.08 -15.16
CA ARG A 23 -20.48 -3.92 -16.15
C ARG A 23 -21.27 -5.06 -15.52
N GLU A 24 -20.70 -5.73 -14.51
CA GLU A 24 -21.42 -6.76 -13.77
C GLU A 24 -22.58 -6.18 -12.96
N LEU A 25 -22.45 -4.96 -12.42
CA LEU A 25 -23.55 -4.32 -11.69
C LEU A 25 -24.73 -3.99 -12.60
N ASP A 26 -24.48 -3.65 -13.87
CA ASP A 26 -25.52 -3.35 -14.86
C ASP A 26 -26.36 -4.59 -15.23
N SER A 27 -25.79 -5.80 -15.13
CA SER A 27 -26.47 -7.07 -15.42
C SER A 27 -26.90 -7.85 -14.17
N ALA A 28 -26.43 -7.47 -12.98
CA ALA A 28 -26.65 -8.19 -11.74
C ALA A 28 -28.12 -8.16 -11.25
N GLY A 29 -28.58 -9.31 -10.77
CA GLY A 29 -29.86 -9.43 -10.08
C GLY A 29 -29.86 -8.73 -8.70
N GLU A 30 -31.04 -8.47 -8.15
CA GLU A 30 -31.23 -7.70 -6.91
C GLU A 30 -30.40 -8.21 -5.71
N ALA A 31 -30.13 -9.53 -5.66
CA ALA A 31 -29.36 -10.14 -4.58
C ALA A 31 -27.86 -9.82 -4.63
N GLU A 32 -27.29 -9.58 -5.81
CA GLU A 32 -25.85 -9.41 -6.02
C GLU A 32 -25.43 -7.93 -6.00
N GLN A 33 -26.36 -7.03 -6.35
CA GLN A 33 -26.12 -5.58 -6.42
C GLN A 33 -25.53 -4.97 -5.12
N PRO A 34 -26.00 -5.31 -3.89
CA PRO A 34 -25.44 -4.72 -2.68
C PRO A 34 -23.96 -5.07 -2.50
N GLY A 35 -23.56 -6.29 -2.86
CA GLY A 35 -22.18 -6.75 -2.79
C GLY A 35 -21.28 -6.02 -3.79
N LEU A 36 -21.72 -5.92 -5.04
CA LEU A 36 -21.00 -5.23 -6.11
C LEU A 36 -20.84 -3.72 -5.84
N ARG A 37 -21.88 -3.06 -5.32
CA ARG A 37 -21.79 -1.65 -4.89
C ARG A 37 -20.80 -1.45 -3.76
N LYS A 38 -20.75 -2.38 -2.80
CA LYS A 38 -19.74 -2.34 -1.72
C LYS A 38 -18.33 -2.54 -2.26
N ALA A 39 -18.15 -3.43 -3.24
CA ALA A 39 -16.86 -3.63 -3.91
C ALA A 39 -16.39 -2.36 -4.64
N LEU A 40 -17.27 -1.69 -5.40
CA LEU A 40 -16.97 -0.39 -6.01
C LEU A 40 -16.57 0.66 -4.99
N HIS A 41 -17.29 0.75 -3.87
CA HIS A 41 -16.96 1.71 -2.82
C HIS A 41 -15.55 1.48 -2.25
N LEU A 42 -15.15 0.23 -2.04
CA LEU A 42 -13.80 -0.13 -1.57
C LEU A 42 -12.73 0.20 -2.62
N LEU A 43 -13.04 0.02 -3.91
CA LEU A 43 -12.14 0.41 -5.00
C LEU A 43 -11.94 1.92 -5.07
N ASP A 44 -13.03 2.70 -4.99
CA ASP A 44 -12.97 4.16 -5.03
C ASP A 44 -12.17 4.72 -3.84
N GLN A 45 -12.34 4.14 -2.65
CA GLN A 45 -11.51 4.48 -1.48
C GLN A 45 -10.02 4.25 -1.75
N ARG A 46 -9.68 3.16 -2.46
CA ARG A 46 -8.29 2.81 -2.76
C ARG A 46 -7.71 3.63 -3.92
N ALA A 47 -8.54 3.99 -4.89
CA ALA A 47 -8.17 4.85 -6.01
C ALA A 47 -7.84 6.28 -5.56
N THR A 48 -8.48 6.74 -4.49
CA THR A 48 -8.31 8.09 -3.92
C THR A 48 -7.24 8.17 -2.83
N ALA A 49 -6.62 7.04 -2.44
CA ALA A 49 -5.54 7.02 -1.46
C ALA A 49 -4.30 7.75 -1.98
N THR A 50 -3.69 8.58 -1.12
CA THR A 50 -2.45 9.27 -1.47
C THR A 50 -1.27 8.31 -1.57
N ASP A 51 -0.24 8.72 -2.27
CA ASP A 51 0.98 7.92 -2.43
C ASP A 51 1.62 7.63 -1.06
N GLU A 52 1.61 8.59 -0.15
CA GLU A 52 2.12 8.42 1.22
C GLU A 52 1.34 7.36 2.00
N GLN A 53 0.01 7.35 1.89
CA GLN A 53 -0.83 6.36 2.56
C GLN A 53 -0.55 4.94 2.05
N LEU A 54 -0.38 4.78 0.73
CA LEU A 54 -0.06 3.49 0.13
C LEU A 54 1.34 3.00 0.54
N VAL A 55 2.30 3.92 0.62
CA VAL A 55 3.65 3.60 1.12
C VAL A 55 3.62 3.19 2.59
N GLN A 56 2.89 3.92 3.44
CA GLN A 56 2.73 3.57 4.87
C GLN A 56 2.07 2.19 5.06
N GLU A 57 1.01 1.91 4.30
CA GLU A 57 0.33 0.61 4.33
C GLU A 57 1.30 -0.51 3.91
N TRP A 58 2.07 -0.29 2.83
CA TRP A 58 3.06 -1.24 2.36
C TRP A 58 4.18 -1.48 3.39
N VAL A 59 4.73 -0.43 4.02
CA VAL A 59 5.74 -0.54 5.08
C VAL A 59 5.19 -1.36 6.25
N THR A 60 4.00 -1.01 6.73
CA THR A 60 3.33 -1.68 7.85
C THR A 60 3.16 -3.18 7.57
N ARG A 61 2.66 -3.51 6.37
CA ARG A 61 2.46 -4.90 5.94
C ARG A 61 3.77 -5.67 5.83
N THR A 62 4.82 -5.03 5.31
CA THR A 62 6.14 -5.63 5.14
C THR A 62 6.78 -5.97 6.49
N LEU A 63 6.73 -5.04 7.45
CA LEU A 63 7.24 -5.26 8.81
C LEU A 63 6.43 -6.32 9.57
N SER A 64 5.10 -6.27 9.44
CA SER A 64 4.20 -7.27 10.05
C SER A 64 4.49 -8.69 9.53
N ARG A 65 4.67 -8.86 8.21
CA ARG A 65 5.08 -10.15 7.62
C ARG A 65 6.42 -10.67 8.13
N ALA A 66 7.33 -9.77 8.51
CA ALA A 66 8.61 -10.13 9.12
C ALA A 66 8.54 -10.33 10.64
N GLY A 67 7.36 -10.15 11.25
CA GLY A 67 7.18 -10.23 12.71
C GLY A 67 7.89 -9.12 13.48
N VAL A 68 8.12 -7.96 12.85
CA VAL A 68 8.85 -6.84 13.44
C VAL A 68 7.90 -5.72 13.84
N ASN A 69 7.94 -5.33 15.10
CA ASN A 69 7.27 -4.13 15.59
C ASN A 69 8.25 -2.94 15.54
N PRO A 70 8.03 -1.94 14.68
CA PRO A 70 8.94 -0.80 14.55
C PRO A 70 9.07 0.05 15.81
N ALA A 71 8.04 0.08 16.68
CA ALA A 71 8.09 0.81 17.94
C ALA A 71 8.97 0.12 19.00
N GLN A 72 9.18 -1.19 18.88
CA GLN A 72 9.99 -1.98 19.80
C GLN A 72 11.42 -2.18 19.30
N ASP A 73 11.62 -2.28 17.98
CA ASP A 73 12.93 -2.50 17.37
C ASP A 73 13.07 -1.75 16.03
N HIS A 74 13.32 -0.44 16.14
CA HIS A 74 13.46 0.46 14.99
C HIS A 74 14.61 0.06 14.07
N VAL A 75 15.74 -0.37 14.64
CA VAL A 75 16.93 -0.75 13.85
C VAL A 75 16.63 -1.99 13.01
N ARG A 76 15.98 -3.00 13.60
CA ARG A 76 15.55 -4.20 12.86
C ARG A 76 14.50 -3.87 11.81
N ALA A 77 13.57 -2.95 12.10
CA ALA A 77 12.60 -2.50 11.10
C ALA A 77 13.29 -1.87 9.88
N VAL A 78 14.25 -0.98 10.10
CA VAL A 78 15.04 -0.37 9.01
C VAL A 78 15.81 -1.43 8.23
N LYS A 79 16.37 -2.43 8.93
CA LYS A 79 17.08 -3.55 8.29
C LYS A 79 16.15 -4.36 7.38
N VAL A 80 14.96 -4.73 7.86
CA VAL A 80 13.97 -5.49 7.07
C VAL A 80 13.58 -4.74 5.79
N LEU A 81 13.33 -3.43 5.86
CA LEU A 81 12.98 -2.65 4.67
C LEU A 81 14.13 -2.61 3.66
N ARG A 82 15.37 -2.48 4.13
CA ARG A 82 16.55 -2.45 3.25
C ARG A 82 16.90 -3.80 2.62
N GLU A 83 16.55 -4.90 3.29
CA GLU A 83 16.65 -6.25 2.72
C GLU A 83 15.54 -6.51 1.70
N THR A 84 14.36 -5.91 1.91
CA THR A 84 13.20 -6.04 1.01
C THR A 84 13.33 -5.18 -0.25
N ILE A 85 13.91 -3.97 -0.14
CA ILE A 85 14.12 -3.05 -1.26
C ILE A 85 15.63 -2.94 -1.54
N PRO A 86 16.16 -3.67 -2.55
CA PRO A 86 17.55 -3.55 -2.96
C PRO A 86 17.90 -2.11 -3.31
N GLY A 87 19.03 -1.62 -2.78
CA GLY A 87 19.49 -0.26 -3.01
C GLY A 87 18.86 0.81 -2.11
N LEU A 88 17.96 0.45 -1.20
CA LEU A 88 17.39 1.38 -0.24
C LEU A 88 18.47 1.95 0.70
N GLY A 89 18.70 3.25 0.60
CA GLY A 89 19.63 3.98 1.46
C GLY A 89 19.18 3.99 2.92
N LEU A 90 20.13 4.09 3.85
CA LEU A 90 19.85 4.05 5.28
C LEU A 90 18.88 5.16 5.72
N ARG A 91 19.10 6.40 5.24
CA ARG A 91 18.24 7.55 5.55
C ARG A 91 16.81 7.31 5.07
N ALA A 92 16.63 6.92 3.80
CA ALA A 92 15.34 6.61 3.23
C ALA A 92 14.63 5.48 4.00
N GLY A 93 15.36 4.41 4.35
CA GLY A 93 14.82 3.33 5.19
C GLY A 93 14.40 3.80 6.58
N ASN A 94 15.18 4.68 7.21
CA ASN A 94 14.79 5.29 8.47
C ASN A 94 13.51 6.12 8.35
N ASP A 95 13.40 6.94 7.30
CA ASP A 95 12.26 7.83 7.11
C ASP A 95 10.97 7.04 6.83
N LEU A 96 11.08 5.93 6.09
CA LEU A 96 9.97 4.98 5.89
C LEU A 96 9.52 4.31 7.19
N VAL A 97 10.43 3.92 8.09
CA VAL A 97 10.02 3.36 9.39
C VAL A 97 9.36 4.42 10.24
N LYS A 98 9.88 5.66 10.25
CA LYS A 98 9.27 6.75 11.01
C LYS A 98 7.87 7.12 10.53
N SER A 99 7.56 6.95 9.24
CA SER A 99 6.24 7.30 8.69
C SER A 99 5.11 6.40 9.20
N VAL A 100 5.42 5.25 9.82
CA VAL A 100 4.43 4.29 10.36
C VAL A 100 4.46 4.19 11.89
N LEU A 101 5.25 5.04 12.56
CA LEU A 101 5.24 5.15 14.01
C LEU A 101 4.07 6.05 14.46
N PRO A 102 3.46 5.76 15.63
CA PRO A 102 2.41 6.60 16.22
C PRO A 102 2.92 7.98 16.68
#